data_AF-A0A7S4LML3-F1
#
_entry.id   AF-A0A7S4LML3-F1
#
_cell.length_a   1.000
_cell.length_b   1.000
_cell.length_c   1.000
_cell.angle_alpha   90.00
_cell.angle_beta   90.00
_cell.angle_gamma   90.00
#
_symmetry.space_group_name_H-M   'P 1'
#
loop_
_entity.id
_entity.type
_entity.pdbx_description
1 polymer ?
#
loop_
_entity_poly.entity_id
_entity_poly.type
_entity_poly.pdbx_seq_one_letter_code
_entity_poly.pdbx_strand_id
1 'polypeptide(L)'
;MPAGMPMTATLDEPISETVLRDLKAIGRKIKLVMGLKSDNYNELRNWDLWGPLILCLFLAIILGLSKKAHDEKGQTFAGVFTGVSVGSTVVTLNAQFLGGHLSFFQIVCVLGYCLFPLCAAATLCLILPERMIWKMIPCLAAFVWSTYASRGFVHGAVREERRALVVYPIGLFYFFVAWMLVAGI
;
A
#
# COMPACT_ATOMS: atom_id res chain seq x y z
N MET A 1 -1.86 -25.34 51.09
CA MET A 1 -2.82 -24.34 50.55
C MET A 1 -2.63 -23.06 51.33
N PRO A 2 -2.60 -21.86 50.71
CA PRO A 2 -3.46 -21.40 49.61
C PRO A 2 -2.67 -21.21 48.31
N ALA A 3 -3.23 -20.93 47.15
CA ALA A 3 -4.53 -21.12 46.53
C ALA A 3 -4.23 -20.93 45.02
N GLY A 4 -4.87 -21.70 44.16
CA GLY A 4 -4.52 -21.81 42.74
C GLY A 4 -4.37 -20.47 42.03
N MET A 5 -3.23 -20.28 41.37
CA MET A 5 -3.22 -19.53 40.11
C MET A 5 -3.23 -20.58 39.00
N PRO A 6 -4.36 -20.75 38.28
CA PRO A 6 -4.33 -21.53 37.06
C PRO A 6 -3.33 -20.87 36.11
N MET A 7 -2.43 -21.66 35.54
CA MET A 7 -1.67 -21.31 34.33
C MET A 7 -2.65 -21.22 33.14
N THR A 8 -3.66 -20.36 33.24
CA THR A 8 -4.54 -19.98 32.15
C THR A 8 -3.83 -18.91 31.35
N ALA A 9 -3.08 -19.39 30.36
CA ALA A 9 -3.01 -18.82 29.02
C ALA A 9 -2.70 -17.31 28.92
N THR A 10 -1.41 -16.99 28.87
CA THR A 10 -0.85 -15.96 27.97
C THR A 10 -1.21 -16.20 26.47
N LEU A 11 -1.92 -17.29 26.16
CA LEU A 11 -2.39 -17.67 24.83
C LEU A 11 -3.78 -17.13 24.46
N ASP A 12 -4.47 -16.41 25.36
CA ASP A 12 -5.81 -15.83 25.12
C ASP A 12 -5.79 -14.29 24.97
N GLU A 13 -4.65 -13.68 24.64
CA GLU A 13 -4.71 -12.38 23.97
C GLU A 13 -5.15 -12.69 22.54
N PRO A 14 -6.41 -12.41 22.16
CA PRO A 14 -6.90 -12.89 20.89
C PRO A 14 -6.07 -12.24 19.79
N ILE A 15 -5.59 -13.05 18.85
CA ILE A 15 -4.90 -12.60 17.64
C ILE A 15 -5.65 -11.45 16.93
N SER A 16 -6.97 -11.34 17.15
CA SER A 16 -7.78 -10.22 16.69
C SER A 16 -7.42 -8.90 17.34
N GLU A 17 -7.05 -8.82 18.62
CA GLU A 17 -6.59 -7.58 19.27
C GLU A 17 -5.23 -7.13 18.69
N THR A 18 -4.33 -8.07 18.40
CA THR A 18 -3.05 -7.78 17.73
C THR A 18 -3.27 -7.30 16.29
N VAL A 19 -4.07 -8.03 15.50
CA VAL A 19 -4.38 -7.71 14.11
C VAL A 19 -5.24 -6.44 14.00
N LEU A 20 -6.16 -6.19 14.94
CA LEU A 20 -6.97 -4.98 15.01
C LEU A 20 -6.11 -3.78 15.38
N ARG A 21 -5.11 -3.94 16.25
CA ARG A 21 -4.16 -2.88 16.58
C ARG A 21 -3.27 -2.53 15.38
N ASP A 22 -2.82 -3.52 14.63
CA ASP A 22 -2.05 -3.33 13.39
C ASP A 22 -2.91 -2.72 12.28
N LEU A 23 -4.14 -3.21 12.07
CA LEU A 23 -5.12 -2.61 11.15
C LEU A 23 -5.50 -1.18 11.54
N LYS A 24 -5.62 -0.88 12.84
CA LYS A 24 -5.92 0.47 13.34
C LYS A 24 -4.70 1.38 13.20
N ALA A 25 -3.47 0.87 13.33
CA ALA A 25 -2.24 1.60 13.04
C ALA A 25 -2.08 1.89 11.54
N ILE A 26 -2.35 0.90 10.70
CA ILE A 26 -2.41 1.04 9.23
C ILE A 26 -3.51 2.04 8.86
N GLY A 27 -4.69 1.94 9.48
CA GLY A 27 -5.82 2.86 9.30
C GLY A 27 -5.50 4.29 9.73
N ARG A 28 -4.75 4.50 10.81
CA ARG A 28 -4.24 5.83 11.22
C ARG A 28 -3.25 6.39 10.19
N LYS A 29 -2.34 5.57 9.66
CA LYS A 29 -1.38 5.96 8.60
C LYS A 29 -2.08 6.29 7.28
N ILE A 30 -3.12 5.52 6.92
CA ILE A 30 -4.02 5.78 5.79
C ILE A 30 -4.79 7.10 5.98
N LYS A 31 -5.26 7.38 7.19
CA LYS A 31 -5.95 8.64 7.52
C LYS A 31 -5.01 9.85 7.42
N LEU A 32 -3.73 9.64 7.69
CA LEU A 32 -2.64 10.60 7.49
C LEU A 32 -2.40 10.87 5.99
N VAL A 33 -2.37 9.80 5.18
CA VAL A 33 -2.33 9.83 3.69
C VAL A 33 -3.58 10.49 3.08
N MET A 34 -4.72 10.46 3.78
CA MET A 34 -5.99 11.08 3.36
C MET A 34 -6.17 12.56 3.76
N GLY A 35 -5.20 13.18 4.47
CA GLY A 35 -5.15 14.65 4.57
C GLY A 35 -5.28 15.27 5.97
N LEU A 36 -5.05 14.55 7.07
CA LEU A 36 -5.08 15.16 8.41
C LEU A 36 -3.80 14.86 9.21
N LYS A 37 -2.94 15.88 9.27
CA LYS A 37 -1.91 16.18 10.26
C LYS A 37 -0.49 15.61 10.01
N SER A 38 0.39 16.56 9.73
CA SER A 38 1.78 16.47 9.28
C SER A 38 2.83 16.34 10.41
N ASP A 39 2.48 15.75 11.57
CA ASP A 39 3.37 15.78 12.74
C ASP A 39 4.04 14.43 13.09
N ASN A 40 3.55 13.29 12.59
CA ASN A 40 4.03 11.96 13.01
C ASN A 40 4.79 11.18 11.93
N TYR A 41 5.69 11.83 11.18
CA TYR A 41 6.60 11.14 10.24
C TYR A 41 7.49 10.08 10.91
N ASN A 42 7.68 10.18 12.24
CA ASN A 42 8.43 9.21 13.04
C ASN A 42 7.75 7.83 13.11
N GLU A 43 6.42 7.73 12.99
CA GLU A 43 5.70 6.45 13.00
C GLU A 43 5.86 5.67 11.68
N LEU A 44 6.13 6.38 10.57
CA LEU A 44 6.46 5.78 9.27
C LEU A 44 7.97 5.43 9.15
N ARG A 45 8.79 5.89 10.09
CA ARG A 45 10.22 5.59 10.18
C ARG A 45 10.47 4.17 10.70
N ASN A 46 9.50 3.58 11.38
CA ASN A 46 9.54 2.17 11.80
C ASN A 46 9.32 1.27 10.58
N TRP A 47 10.25 0.34 10.37
CA TRP A 47 10.26 -0.56 9.23
C TRP A 47 9.15 -1.60 9.39
N ASP A 48 8.01 -1.33 8.77
CA ASP A 48 6.84 -2.19 8.81
C ASP A 48 6.54 -2.70 7.40
N LEU A 49 7.25 -3.77 7.03
CA LEU A 49 7.09 -4.50 5.76
C LEU A 49 5.75 -5.26 5.70
N TRP A 50 5.09 -5.46 6.83
CA TRP A 50 3.82 -6.19 6.89
C TRP A 50 2.68 -5.38 6.28
N GLY A 51 2.67 -4.06 6.47
CA GLY A 51 1.66 -3.17 5.88
C GLY A 51 1.55 -3.27 4.35
N PRO A 52 2.63 -3.02 3.58
CA PRO A 52 2.64 -3.19 2.12
C PRO A 52 2.28 -4.60 1.66
N LEU A 53 2.72 -5.64 2.39
CA LEU A 53 2.43 -7.03 2.06
C LEU A 53 0.94 -7.33 2.20
N ILE A 54 0.32 -6.91 3.31
CA ILE A 54 -1.13 -7.05 3.54
C ILE A 54 -1.92 -6.32 2.45
N LEU A 55 -1.52 -5.11 2.07
CA LEU A 55 -2.17 -4.36 0.98
C LEU A 55 -2.03 -5.06 -0.37
N CYS A 56 -0.85 -5.62 -0.66
CA CYS A 56 -0.61 -6.39 -1.87
C CYS A 56 -1.49 -7.66 -1.92
N LEU A 57 -1.59 -8.38 -0.80
CA LEU A 57 -2.45 -9.55 -0.67
C LEU A 57 -3.92 -9.18 -0.86
N PHE A 58 -4.37 -8.10 -0.23
CA PHE A 58 -5.73 -7.59 -0.36
C PHE A 58 -6.07 -7.22 -1.81
N LEU A 59 -5.16 -6.53 -2.51
CA LEU A 59 -5.30 -6.18 -3.92
C LEU A 59 -5.41 -7.43 -4.81
N ALA A 60 -4.55 -8.42 -4.58
CA ALA A 60 -4.55 -9.69 -5.31
C ALA A 60 -5.83 -10.50 -5.09
N ILE A 61 -6.37 -10.51 -3.85
CA ILE A 61 -7.64 -11.17 -3.54
C ILE A 61 -8.78 -10.49 -4.29
N ILE A 62 -8.87 -9.16 -4.26
CA ILE A 62 -9.91 -8.40 -4.98
C ILE A 62 -9.88 -8.70 -6.49
N LEU A 63 -8.70 -8.68 -7.09
CA LEU A 63 -8.53 -9.03 -8.51
C LEU A 63 -8.91 -10.48 -8.79
N GLY A 64 -8.50 -11.41 -7.91
CA GLY A 64 -8.84 -12.82 -8.02
C GLY A 64 -10.32 -13.13 -7.86
N LEU A 65 -11.08 -12.28 -7.15
CA LEU A 65 -12.54 -12.36 -7.06
C LEU A 65 -13.24 -11.82 -8.30
N SER A 66 -12.65 -10.81 -8.95
CA SER A 66 -13.18 -10.27 -10.21
C SER A 66 -12.98 -11.20 -11.39
N LYS A 67 -11.89 -11.99 -11.40
CA LYS A 67 -11.63 -12.95 -12.48
C LYS A 67 -12.54 -14.18 -12.38
N LYS A 68 -13.27 -14.45 -13.47
CA LYS A 68 -14.18 -15.60 -13.59
C LYS A 68 -13.47 -16.97 -13.70
N ALA A 69 -12.18 -16.99 -14.05
CA ALA A 69 -11.42 -18.22 -14.26
C ALA A 69 -10.74 -18.69 -12.97
N HIS A 70 -11.09 -19.90 -12.52
CA HIS A 70 -10.65 -20.47 -11.25
C HIS A 70 -9.15 -20.85 -11.20
N ASP A 71 -8.49 -20.91 -12.36
CA ASP A 71 -7.13 -21.44 -12.53
C ASP A 71 -6.01 -20.38 -12.47
N GLU A 72 -6.36 -19.08 -12.53
CA GLU A 72 -5.39 -17.98 -12.68
C GLU A 72 -5.17 -17.14 -11.40
N LYS A 73 -5.75 -17.55 -10.26
CA LYS A 73 -5.66 -16.79 -9.00
C LYS A 73 -4.22 -16.68 -8.50
N GLY A 74 -3.44 -17.76 -8.62
CA GLY A 74 -2.02 -17.78 -8.23
C GLY A 74 -1.16 -16.87 -9.09
N GLN A 75 -1.38 -16.86 -10.41
CA GLN A 75 -0.65 -15.98 -11.33
C GLN A 75 -0.97 -14.50 -11.09
N THR A 76 -2.22 -14.20 -10.75
CA THR A 76 -2.65 -12.82 -10.45
C THR A 76 -1.99 -12.30 -9.18
N PHE A 77 -1.90 -13.13 -8.13
CA PHE A 77 -1.15 -12.80 -6.92
C PHE A 77 0.34 -12.58 -7.22
N ALA A 78 0.97 -13.51 -7.93
CA ALA A 78 2.38 -13.40 -8.29
C ALA A 78 2.66 -12.14 -9.13
N GLY A 79 1.81 -11.83 -10.11
CA GLY A 79 1.95 -10.63 -10.94
C GLY A 79 1.86 -9.33 -10.14
N VAL A 80 0.87 -9.20 -9.26
CA VAL A 80 0.72 -8.02 -8.40
C VAL A 80 1.88 -7.91 -7.41
N PHE A 81 2.27 -9.01 -6.76
CA PHE A 81 3.38 -9.04 -5.80
C PHE A 81 4.70 -8.68 -6.47
N THR A 82 5.05 -9.35 -7.58
CA THR A 82 6.27 -9.04 -8.32
C THR A 82 6.26 -7.61 -8.85
N GLY A 83 5.14 -7.12 -9.38
CA GLY A 83 5.01 -5.74 -9.86
C GLY A 83 5.23 -4.71 -8.75
N VAL A 84 4.60 -4.90 -7.59
CA VAL A 84 4.73 -4.00 -6.44
C VAL A 84 6.14 -4.06 -5.84
N SER A 85 6.70 -5.26 -5.64
CA SER A 85 8.02 -5.45 -5.04
C SER A 85 9.15 -4.92 -5.94
N VAL A 86 9.14 -5.27 -7.23
CA VAL A 86 10.15 -4.80 -8.19
C VAL A 86 9.99 -3.31 -8.42
N GLY A 87 8.76 -2.84 -8.65
CA GLY A 87 8.47 -1.42 -8.85
C GLY A 87 8.91 -0.56 -7.67
N SER A 88 8.58 -0.97 -6.43
CA SER A 88 9.01 -0.26 -5.22
C SER A 88 10.54 -0.27 -5.06
N THR A 89 11.20 -1.36 -5.44
CA THR A 89 12.67 -1.47 -5.39
C THR A 89 13.32 -0.50 -6.38
N VAL A 90 12.85 -0.47 -7.64
CA VAL A 90 13.38 0.42 -8.68
C VAL A 90 13.20 1.89 -8.31
N VAL A 91 12.02 2.26 -7.82
CA VAL A 91 11.71 3.62 -7.37
C VAL A 91 12.61 4.01 -6.18
N THR A 92 12.77 3.09 -5.23
CA THR A 92 13.57 3.34 -4.03
C THR A 92 15.06 3.50 -4.38
N LEU A 93 15.60 2.66 -5.26
CA LEU A 93 16.99 2.79 -5.73
C LEU A 93 17.20 4.13 -6.43
N ASN A 94 16.25 4.56 -7.27
CA ASN A 94 16.28 5.89 -7.89
C ASN A 94 16.32 7.01 -6.84
N ALA A 95 15.45 6.94 -5.84
CA ALA A 95 15.41 7.93 -4.77
C ALA A 95 16.72 7.98 -3.95
N GLN A 96 17.35 6.82 -3.70
CA GLN A 96 18.63 6.72 -3.00
C GLN A 96 19.79 7.29 -3.82
N PHE A 97 19.87 6.95 -5.11
CA PHE A 97 20.93 7.49 -5.99
C PHE A 97 20.87 9.01 -6.14
N LEU A 98 19.68 9.60 -6.02
CA LEU A 98 19.51 11.05 -6.07
C LEU A 98 19.91 11.76 -4.76
N GLY A 99 20.34 11.01 -3.74
CA GLY A 99 20.76 11.52 -2.44
C GLY A 99 19.61 11.67 -1.44
N GLY A 100 18.61 10.79 -1.51
CA GLY A 100 17.55 10.73 -0.51
C GLY A 100 18.12 10.43 0.89
N HIS A 101 17.58 11.09 1.91
CA HIS A 101 18.05 10.92 3.29
C HIS A 101 17.25 9.83 4.06
N LEU A 102 16.39 9.08 3.37
CA LEU A 102 15.55 8.02 3.94
C LEU A 102 16.14 6.63 3.65
N SER A 103 15.95 5.68 4.57
CA SER A 103 16.40 4.30 4.35
C SER A 103 15.63 3.64 3.20
N PHE A 104 16.26 2.69 2.51
CA PHE A 104 15.66 1.90 1.42
C PHE A 104 14.27 1.36 1.81
N PHE A 105 14.20 0.64 2.92
CA PHE A 105 12.96 0.00 3.36
C PHE A 105 11.87 1.00 3.78
N GLN A 106 12.25 2.20 4.23
CA GLN A 106 11.27 3.23 4.57
C GLN A 106 10.52 3.71 3.33
N ILE A 107 11.25 4.01 2.25
CA ILE A 107 10.64 4.44 0.98
C ILE A 107 9.74 3.32 0.45
N VAL A 108 10.19 2.06 0.45
CA VAL A 108 9.37 0.90 0.06
C VAL A 108 8.08 0.82 0.88
N CYS A 109 8.16 0.98 2.21
CA CYS A 109 6.98 0.93 3.06
C CYS A 109 6.01 2.07 2.76
N VAL A 110 6.50 3.32 2.67
CA VAL A 110 5.67 4.50 2.36
C VAL A 110 4.98 4.36 1.00
N LEU A 111 5.70 3.90 -0.03
CA LEU A 111 5.14 3.66 -1.35
C LEU A 111 4.03 2.60 -1.31
N GLY A 112 4.24 1.54 -0.54
CA GLY A 112 3.25 0.48 -0.31
C GLY A 112 2.00 0.98 0.42
N TYR A 113 2.12 1.80 1.47
CA TYR A 113 0.95 2.37 2.16
C TYR A 113 0.12 3.29 1.26
N CYS A 114 0.79 4.01 0.36
CA CYS A 114 0.13 4.84 -0.63
C CYS A 114 -0.62 4.03 -1.70
N LEU A 115 -0.57 2.68 -1.71
CA LEU A 115 -1.44 1.83 -2.53
C LEU A 115 -2.85 1.68 -1.98
N PHE A 116 -3.12 2.13 -0.74
CA PHE A 116 -4.43 2.00 -0.13
C PHE A 116 -5.58 2.63 -0.95
N PRO A 117 -5.46 3.85 -1.52
CA PRO A 117 -6.49 4.41 -2.40
C PRO A 117 -6.77 3.53 -3.62
N LEU A 118 -5.74 2.88 -4.18
CA LEU A 118 -5.90 1.91 -5.28
C LEU A 118 -6.65 0.65 -4.83
N CYS A 119 -6.39 0.16 -3.61
CA CYS A 119 -7.14 -0.95 -3.02
C CYS A 119 -8.62 -0.60 -2.86
N ALA A 120 -8.92 0.61 -2.38
CA ALA A 120 -10.30 1.10 -2.23
C ALA A 120 -11.01 1.22 -3.59
N ALA A 121 -10.32 1.74 -4.61
CA ALA A 121 -10.84 1.79 -5.97
C ALA A 121 -11.12 0.40 -6.53
N ALA A 122 -10.23 -0.58 -6.29
CA ALA A 122 -10.43 -1.96 -6.71
C ALA A 122 -11.69 -2.58 -6.08
N THR A 123 -11.94 -2.35 -4.79
CA THR A 123 -13.18 -2.78 -4.12
C THR A 123 -14.42 -2.13 -4.73
N LEU A 124 -14.36 -0.83 -5.02
CA LEU A 124 -15.48 -0.12 -5.65
C LEU A 124 -15.77 -0.66 -7.05
N CYS A 125 -14.72 -1.02 -7.81
CA CYS A 125 -14.85 -1.65 -9.13
C CYS A 125 -15.54 -3.02 -9.10
N LEU A 126 -15.57 -3.74 -7.97
CA LEU A 126 -16.34 -4.99 -7.84
C LEU A 126 -17.86 -4.76 -7.79
N ILE A 127 -18.29 -3.59 -7.29
CA ILE A 127 -19.71 -3.25 -7.12
C ILE A 127 -20.24 -2.56 -8.38
N LEU A 128 -19.36 -1.87 -9.10
CA LEU A 128 -19.71 -1.13 -10.31
C LEU A 128 -19.93 -2.07 -11.51
N PRO A 129 -20.71 -1.63 -12.53
CA PRO A 129 -20.93 -2.40 -13.74
C PRO A 129 -19.61 -2.72 -14.47
N GLU A 130 -19.52 -3.89 -15.12
CA GLU A 130 -18.29 -4.36 -15.78
C GLU A 130 -17.78 -3.50 -16.96
N ARG A 131 -18.46 -2.39 -17.27
CA ARG A 131 -18.02 -1.46 -18.30
C ARG A 131 -16.74 -0.74 -17.89
N MET A 132 -15.70 -0.90 -18.72
CA MET A 132 -14.38 -0.26 -18.57
C MET A 132 -14.43 1.21 -18.14
N ILE A 133 -15.33 2.00 -18.74
CA ILE A 133 -15.46 3.44 -18.48
C ILE A 133 -15.81 3.75 -17.02
N TRP A 134 -16.65 2.93 -16.39
CA TRP A 134 -17.05 3.11 -14.99
C TRP A 134 -15.95 2.71 -14.00
N LYS A 135 -15.07 1.77 -14.40
CA LYS A 135 -13.89 1.36 -13.63
C LYS A 135 -12.75 2.38 -13.74
N MET A 136 -12.62 3.05 -14.89
CA MET A 136 -11.56 4.04 -15.15
C MET A 136 -11.62 5.24 -14.19
N ILE A 137 -12.80 5.76 -13.88
CA ILE A 137 -12.98 6.94 -13.03
C ILE A 137 -12.38 6.73 -11.62
N PRO A 138 -12.77 5.70 -10.85
CA PRO A 138 -12.20 5.47 -9.52
C PRO A 138 -10.72 5.10 -9.57
N CYS A 139 -10.26 4.36 -10.60
CA CYS A 139 -8.84 4.04 -10.77
C CYS A 139 -7.98 5.28 -11.03
N LEU A 140 -8.43 6.21 -11.88
CA LEU A 140 -7.76 7.50 -12.13
C LEU A 140 -7.75 8.39 -10.88
N ALA A 141 -8.88 8.48 -10.18
CA ALA A 141 -8.95 9.25 -8.93
C ALA A 141 -7.99 8.69 -7.88
N ALA A 142 -7.95 7.36 -7.72
CA ALA A 142 -7.02 6.70 -6.81
C ALA A 142 -5.55 6.88 -7.23
N PHE A 143 -5.24 6.78 -8.53
CA PHE A 143 -3.91 7.06 -9.07
C PHE A 143 -3.44 8.47 -8.72
N VAL A 144 -4.27 9.49 -8.97
CA VAL A 144 -3.96 10.88 -8.67
C VAL A 144 -3.77 11.05 -7.16
N TRP A 145 -4.65 10.45 -6.35
CA TRP A 145 -4.57 10.52 -4.89
C TRP A 145 -3.31 9.89 -4.32
N SER A 146 -2.97 8.67 -4.75
CA SER A 146 -1.77 7.96 -4.34
C SER A 146 -0.50 8.69 -4.74
N THR A 147 -0.47 9.25 -5.95
CA THR A 147 0.65 10.06 -6.43
C THR A 147 0.77 11.36 -5.61
N TYR A 148 -0.34 12.03 -5.30
CA TYR A 148 -0.36 13.23 -4.48
C TYR A 148 0.14 12.95 -3.06
N ALA A 149 -0.35 11.89 -2.42
CA ALA A 149 0.07 11.52 -1.07
C ALA A 149 1.57 11.16 -1.02
N SER A 150 2.06 10.40 -2.00
CA SER A 150 3.49 10.05 -2.08
C SER A 150 4.38 11.28 -2.28
N ARG A 151 3.96 12.26 -3.09
CA ARG A 151 4.66 13.55 -3.26
C ARG A 151 4.82 14.31 -1.94
N GLY A 152 3.80 14.26 -1.07
CA GLY A 152 3.87 14.88 0.27
C GLY A 152 5.01 14.32 1.13
N PHE A 153 5.29 13.02 1.02
CA PHE A 153 6.43 12.40 1.72
C PHE A 153 7.77 12.71 1.06
N VAL A 154 7.83 12.72 -0.28
CA VAL A 154 9.05 13.04 -1.02
C VAL A 154 9.49 14.50 -0.79
N HIS A 155 8.54 15.41 -0.59
CA HIS A 155 8.82 16.81 -0.25
C HIS A 155 9.73 16.93 0.98
N GLY A 156 9.52 16.11 2.01
CA GLY A 156 10.35 16.09 3.22
C GLY A 156 11.64 15.27 3.11
N ALA A 157 11.83 14.48 2.06
CA ALA A 157 12.92 13.50 1.95
C ALA A 157 14.07 13.94 1.04
N VAL A 158 13.82 14.85 0.08
CA VAL A 158 14.78 15.22 -0.99
C VAL A 158 14.77 16.74 -1.24
N ARG A 159 15.95 17.30 -1.54
CA ARG A 159 16.14 18.72 -1.95
C ARG A 159 15.28 19.08 -3.15
N GLU A 160 14.76 20.31 -3.15
CA GLU A 160 13.82 20.84 -4.16
C GLU A 160 14.22 20.60 -5.60
N GLU A 161 15.48 20.87 -5.91
CA GLU A 161 16.13 20.69 -7.21
C GLU A 161 16.02 19.26 -7.80
N ARG A 162 15.92 18.22 -6.97
CA ARG A 162 15.92 16.81 -7.40
C ARG A 162 14.56 16.12 -7.27
N ARG A 163 13.56 16.82 -6.74
CA ARG A 163 12.22 16.26 -6.45
C ARG A 163 11.53 15.74 -7.71
N ALA A 164 11.59 16.49 -8.81
CA ALA A 164 10.92 16.12 -10.05
C ALA A 164 11.41 14.76 -10.59
N LEU A 165 12.71 14.47 -10.47
CA LEU A 165 13.30 13.23 -10.94
C LEU A 165 12.88 12.02 -10.10
N VAL A 166 12.60 12.20 -8.80
CA VAL A 166 12.09 11.13 -7.92
C VAL A 166 10.58 10.91 -8.12
N VAL A 167 9.82 11.98 -8.37
CA VAL A 167 8.37 11.90 -8.57
C VAL A 167 8.00 11.19 -9.87
N TYR A 168 8.84 11.28 -10.91
CA TYR A 168 8.60 10.60 -12.19
C TYR A 168 8.45 9.07 -12.06
N PRO A 169 9.44 8.31 -11.51
CA PRO A 169 9.31 6.86 -11.34
C PRO A 169 8.19 6.48 -10.36
N ILE A 170 7.89 7.32 -9.36
CA ILE A 170 6.75 7.13 -8.44
C ILE A 170 5.42 7.18 -9.19
N GLY A 171 5.24 8.19 -10.05
CA GLY A 171 4.03 8.30 -10.87
C GLY A 171 3.90 7.10 -11.81
N LEU A 172 4.99 6.70 -12.45
CA LEU A 172 4.98 5.54 -13.35
C LEU A 172 4.64 4.24 -12.60
N PHE A 173 5.12 4.08 -11.37
CA PHE A 173 4.77 2.97 -10.49
C PHE A 173 3.27 2.90 -10.19
N TYR A 174 2.65 3.99 -9.72
CA TYR A 174 1.20 3.98 -9.45
C TYR A 174 0.37 3.84 -10.72
N PHE A 175 0.84 4.39 -11.84
CA PHE A 175 0.19 4.22 -13.12
C PHE A 175 0.18 2.75 -13.54
N PHE A 176 1.32 2.05 -13.40
CA PHE A 176 1.42 0.62 -13.69
C PHE A 176 0.46 -0.21 -12.84
N VAL A 177 0.39 0.04 -11.53
CA VAL A 177 -0.54 -0.70 -10.64
C VAL A 177 -2.01 -0.36 -10.96
N ALA A 178 -2.33 0.91 -11.22
CA ALA A 178 -3.67 1.31 -11.63
C ALA A 178 -4.07 0.69 -12.97
N TRP A 179 -3.14 0.58 -13.92
CA TRP A 179 -3.36 -0.10 -15.18
C TRP A 179 -3.61 -1.60 -14.99
N MET A 180 -2.83 -2.28 -14.11
CA MET A 180 -3.09 -3.68 -13.78
C MET A 180 -4.48 -3.89 -13.17
N LEU A 181 -5.00 -2.92 -12.40
CA LEU A 181 -6.37 -2.97 -11.89
C LEU A 181 -7.38 -2.89 -13.04
N VAL A 182 -7.22 -1.92 -13.93
CA VAL A 182 -8.14 -1.70 -15.05
C VAL A 182 -8.11 -2.87 -16.05
N ALA A 183 -6.93 -3.42 -16.34
CA ALA A 183 -6.74 -4.49 -17.29
C ALA A 183 -7.00 -5.89 -16.70
N GLY A 184 -6.84 -6.06 -15.38
CA GLY A 184 -6.95 -7.33 -14.67
C GLY A 184 -8.33 -7.65 -14.09
N ILE A 185 -9.26 -6.67 -14.08
CA ILE A 185 -10.65 -6.75 -13.60
C ILE A 185 -11.62 -6.75 -14.78
#